data_AF-A0A7K1JC04-F1
#
_entry.id   AF-A0A7K1JC04-F1
#
_cell.length_a   1.000
_cell.length_b   1.000
_cell.length_c   1.000
_cell.angle_alpha   90.00
_cell.angle_beta   90.00
_cell.angle_gamma   90.00
#
_symmetry.space_group_name_H-M   'P 1'
#
loop_
_entity.id
_entity.type
_entity.pdbx_description
1 polymer ?
#
loop_
_entity_poly.entity_id
_entity_poly.type
_entity_poly.pdbx_seq_one_letter_code
_entity_poly.pdbx_strand_id
1 'polypeptide(L)'
;MSTRVFPSAAEIAQRTPVDRDRAIDVIRIVSLIGVVVGHTVMATSMIDHDVFRWGNLLTTSVVFQALTWVFQIMPLFFFAGVAASAGSYRSGMSWGGWLLKRCTRLYRPVFYYLAFWAAALAVLKPLLPIHVYEPIAGISIQLLWFLGAYVMVLAAVPLLVRITTTAQLVAAVAGTYALIAVVDAIRINDHAWSALGYVNFVVWLIPGMFGVAYRRGLLTTATALRVGLAMLAVNVAMVWVGPYELSLVGIETQHIKNMTPPSLLLAGHAIMMCAFAIAAAPAIIRWAARPQVWRLAVIGNTGAMTLYLWHMPALLGTHLAFDLAGLPRYPGQPHFLVASVYQVTLMAALVAGLFLLLRPLENNPLPLWDGGRVSAPGWRSAAVGTLLMIAGAATLASVGWGLKDTGLQCVSVMLVALVGARALARD
;
A
#
# COMPACT_ATOMS: atom_id res chain seq x y z
N MET A 1 -34.98 6.22 -19.26
CA MET A 1 -34.53 5.55 -18.01
C MET A 1 -33.05 5.83 -17.83
N SER A 2 -32.65 6.77 -16.97
CA SER A 2 -31.24 7.09 -16.75
C SER A 2 -30.57 5.89 -16.07
N THR A 3 -29.77 5.13 -16.80
CA THR A 3 -28.92 4.05 -16.25
C THR A 3 -27.94 4.68 -15.27
N ARG A 4 -28.27 4.66 -13.97
CA ARG A 4 -27.39 5.17 -12.92
C ARG A 4 -26.11 4.32 -12.94
N VAL A 5 -24.97 4.98 -13.11
CA VAL A 5 -23.62 4.36 -13.09
C VAL A 5 -23.33 3.65 -11.76
N PHE A 6 -23.98 4.10 -10.67
CA PHE A 6 -23.84 3.52 -9.34
C PHE A 6 -25.19 3.25 -8.66
N PRO A 7 -25.29 2.16 -7.86
CA PRO A 7 -26.48 1.87 -7.09
C PRO A 7 -26.80 2.96 -6.07
N SER A 8 -28.08 3.06 -5.70
CA SER A 8 -28.53 3.97 -4.63
C SER A 8 -28.05 3.50 -3.25
N ALA A 9 -28.09 4.38 -2.25
CA ALA A 9 -27.68 4.00 -0.89
C ALA A 9 -28.59 2.91 -0.30
N ALA A 10 -29.88 2.91 -0.65
CA ALA A 10 -30.84 1.90 -0.25
C ALA A 10 -30.51 0.52 -0.87
N GLU A 11 -30.18 0.47 -2.16
CA GLU A 11 -29.76 -0.77 -2.84
C GLU A 11 -28.46 -1.34 -2.25
N ILE A 12 -27.49 -0.47 -1.95
CA ILE A 12 -26.25 -0.90 -1.29
C ILE A 12 -26.54 -1.46 0.09
N ALA A 13 -27.39 -0.80 0.89
CA ALA A 13 -27.75 -1.26 2.22
C ALA A 13 -28.43 -2.64 2.18
N GLN A 14 -29.37 -2.85 1.25
CA GLN A 14 -30.04 -4.14 1.07
C GLN A 14 -29.09 -5.27 0.63
N ARG A 15 -28.09 -4.96 -0.20
CA ARG A 15 -27.10 -5.94 -0.69
C ARG A 15 -25.90 -6.14 0.23
N THR A 16 -25.80 -5.37 1.31
CA THR A 16 -24.66 -5.44 2.23
C THR A 16 -24.81 -6.67 3.13
N PRO A 17 -23.86 -7.63 3.09
CA PRO A 17 -23.88 -8.77 4.02
C PRO A 17 -23.83 -8.29 5.48
N VAL A 18 -24.55 -8.99 6.36
CA VAL A 18 -24.65 -8.64 7.79
C VAL A 18 -23.29 -8.72 8.50
N ASP A 19 -22.40 -9.57 8.02
CA ASP A 19 -21.04 -9.78 8.54
C ASP A 19 -19.99 -8.79 7.99
N ARG A 20 -20.37 -7.93 7.04
CA ARG A 20 -19.46 -6.94 6.43
C ARG A 20 -19.17 -5.81 7.40
N ASP A 21 -17.93 -5.73 7.83
CA ASP A 21 -17.46 -4.73 8.77
C ASP A 21 -17.31 -3.35 8.10
N ARG A 22 -18.19 -2.42 8.50
CA ARG A 22 -18.19 -1.07 7.93
C ARG A 22 -16.94 -0.27 8.31
N ALA A 23 -16.34 -0.53 9.47
CA ALA A 23 -15.14 0.18 9.91
C ALA A 23 -13.97 -0.12 8.98
N ILE A 24 -13.78 -1.40 8.66
CA ILE A 24 -12.68 -1.88 7.80
C ILE A 24 -12.75 -1.23 6.41
N ASP A 25 -13.94 -1.16 5.82
CA ASP A 25 -14.12 -0.60 4.49
C ASP A 25 -13.91 0.92 4.46
N VAL A 26 -14.39 1.62 5.49
CA VAL A 26 -14.14 3.06 5.64
C VAL A 26 -12.66 3.33 5.88
N ILE A 27 -12.00 2.58 6.77
CA ILE A 27 -10.55 2.69 7.00
C ILE A 27 -9.81 2.48 5.68
N ARG A 28 -10.16 1.46 4.89
CA ARG A 28 -9.47 1.17 3.62
C ARG A 28 -9.58 2.33 2.62
N ILE A 29 -10.79 2.86 2.39
CA ILE A 29 -10.97 3.91 1.38
C ILE A 29 -10.43 5.27 1.84
N VAL A 30 -10.58 5.62 3.13
CA VAL A 30 -10.03 6.87 3.68
C VAL A 30 -8.51 6.82 3.66
N SER A 31 -7.91 5.68 4.01
CA SER A 31 -6.48 5.45 3.86
C SER A 31 -6.01 5.66 2.43
N LEU A 32 -6.76 5.15 1.44
CA LEU A 32 -6.43 5.30 0.03
C LEU A 32 -6.47 6.73 -0.45
N ILE A 33 -7.54 7.45 -0.10
CA ILE A 33 -7.66 8.87 -0.42
C ILE A 33 -6.52 9.65 0.25
N GLY A 34 -6.20 9.34 1.51
CA GLY A 34 -5.08 9.94 2.23
C GLY A 34 -3.73 9.75 1.53
N VAL A 35 -3.46 8.56 0.97
CA VAL A 35 -2.25 8.29 0.18
C VAL A 35 -2.23 9.10 -1.11
N VAL A 36 -3.33 9.13 -1.87
CA VAL A 36 -3.41 9.91 -3.12
C VAL A 36 -3.21 11.41 -2.86
N VAL A 37 -3.87 11.94 -1.82
CA VAL A 37 -3.70 13.34 -1.40
C VAL A 37 -2.28 13.59 -0.93
N GLY A 38 -1.72 12.70 -0.11
CA GLY A 38 -0.34 12.77 0.37
C GLY A 38 0.66 12.87 -0.77
N HIS A 39 0.61 11.96 -1.74
CA HIS A 39 1.50 12.00 -2.92
C HIS A 39 1.30 13.27 -3.73
N THR A 40 0.06 13.71 -3.94
CA THR A 40 -0.25 14.93 -4.71
C THR A 40 0.25 16.20 -4.03
N VAL A 41 0.19 16.26 -2.70
CA VAL A 41 0.69 17.41 -1.92
C VAL A 41 2.21 17.39 -1.82
N MET A 42 2.82 16.22 -1.58
CA MET A 42 4.25 16.09 -1.34
C MET A 42 5.09 16.21 -2.61
N ALA A 43 4.63 15.65 -3.73
CA ALA A 43 5.40 15.65 -4.98
C ALA A 43 5.53 17.06 -5.56
N THR A 44 6.75 17.41 -5.97
CA THR A 44 7.07 18.63 -6.69
C THR A 44 7.92 18.30 -7.91
N SER A 45 7.84 19.12 -8.95
CA SER A 45 8.69 18.93 -10.12
C SER A 45 8.96 20.24 -10.84
N MET A 46 10.11 20.32 -11.50
CA MET A 46 10.33 21.21 -12.63
C MET A 46 11.26 20.57 -13.65
N ILE A 47 11.15 20.96 -14.92
CA ILE A 47 12.18 20.72 -15.92
C ILE A 47 13.03 21.99 -15.99
N ASP A 48 14.31 21.83 -15.71
CA ASP A 48 15.29 22.91 -15.71
C ASP A 48 16.45 22.52 -16.61
N HIS A 49 16.69 23.26 -17.70
CA HIS A 49 17.71 22.96 -18.71
C HIS A 49 17.65 21.50 -19.21
N ASP A 50 16.47 21.06 -19.62
CA ASP A 50 16.13 19.67 -20.01
C ASP A 50 16.23 18.62 -18.90
N VAL A 51 16.67 18.98 -17.69
CA VAL A 51 16.74 18.06 -16.55
C VAL A 51 15.45 18.03 -15.76
N PHE A 52 14.80 16.87 -15.71
CA PHE A 52 13.62 16.67 -14.87
C PHE A 52 14.03 16.53 -13.40
N ARG A 53 13.80 17.59 -12.63
CA ARG A 53 14.00 17.63 -11.19
C ARG A 53 12.75 17.14 -10.49
N TRP A 54 12.76 15.90 -10.04
CA TRP A 54 11.72 15.35 -9.17
C TRP A 54 12.05 15.66 -7.71
N GLY A 55 11.18 16.42 -7.05
CA GLY A 55 11.37 16.88 -5.68
C GLY A 55 10.25 16.41 -4.75
N ASN A 56 10.44 16.70 -3.46
CA ASN A 56 9.44 16.41 -2.44
C ASN A 56 9.43 17.51 -1.37
N LEU A 57 8.25 18.04 -1.02
CA LEU A 57 8.13 19.06 0.02
C LEU A 57 8.67 18.62 1.38
N LEU A 58 8.78 17.32 1.65
CA LEU A 58 9.41 16.78 2.85
C LEU A 58 10.88 17.21 3.03
N THR A 59 11.61 17.50 1.95
CA THR A 59 13.01 17.99 2.04
C THR A 59 13.08 19.48 2.40
N THR A 60 11.96 20.19 2.33
CA THR A 60 11.90 21.65 2.51
C THR A 60 11.28 22.10 3.84
N SER A 61 10.53 21.23 4.53
CA SER A 61 9.83 21.62 5.76
C SER A 61 9.69 20.48 6.75
N VAL A 62 10.12 20.76 7.99
CA VAL A 62 9.93 19.88 9.16
C VAL A 62 8.44 19.66 9.45
N VAL A 63 7.58 20.62 9.13
CA VAL A 63 6.12 20.46 9.29
C VAL A 63 5.60 19.37 8.36
N PHE A 64 6.04 19.32 7.10
CA PHE A 64 5.65 18.24 6.19
C PHE A 64 6.22 16.89 6.66
N GLN A 65 7.44 16.86 7.21
CA GLN A 65 7.99 15.66 7.83
C GLN A 65 7.14 15.17 9.01
N ALA A 66 6.72 16.07 9.92
CA ALA A 66 5.83 15.73 11.03
C ALA A 66 4.46 15.24 10.53
N LEU A 67 3.92 15.85 9.47
CA LEU A 67 2.65 15.43 8.86
C LEU A 67 2.71 13.99 8.32
N THR A 68 3.88 13.42 8.04
CA THR A 68 4.00 12.00 7.71
C THR A 68 3.48 11.09 8.83
N TRP A 69 3.45 11.52 10.10
CA TRP A 69 2.86 10.72 11.19
C TRP A 69 1.34 10.59 11.06
N VAL A 70 0.68 11.54 10.39
CA VAL A 70 -0.74 11.46 10.11
C VAL A 70 -0.98 10.74 8.77
N PHE A 71 -0.19 11.06 7.75
CA PHE A 71 -0.39 10.57 6.38
C PHE A 71 0.31 9.25 6.05
N GLN A 72 1.20 8.74 6.90
CA GLN A 72 1.79 7.41 6.78
C GLN A 72 0.78 6.35 7.23
N ILE A 73 -0.24 6.18 6.39
CA ILE A 73 -1.44 5.38 6.66
C ILE A 73 -1.26 3.92 6.18
N MET A 74 -0.12 3.58 5.58
CA MET A 74 0.21 2.23 5.12
C MET A 74 -0.12 1.11 6.13
N PRO A 75 0.18 1.24 7.45
CA PRO A 75 -0.22 0.23 8.43
C PRO A 75 -1.72 -0.10 8.40
N LEU A 76 -2.59 0.91 8.21
CA LEU A 76 -4.04 0.71 8.21
C LEU A 76 -4.53 -0.12 7.01
N PHE A 77 -3.80 -0.09 5.88
CA PHE A 77 -4.11 -0.96 4.74
C PHE A 77 -3.85 -2.42 5.02
N PHE A 78 -2.67 -2.74 5.60
CA PHE A 78 -2.34 -4.11 6.00
C PHE A 78 -3.29 -4.60 7.09
N PHE A 79 -3.60 -3.76 8.07
CA PHE A 79 -4.62 -4.01 9.10
C PHE A 79 -5.98 -4.34 8.48
N ALA A 80 -6.52 -3.47 7.63
CA ALA A 80 -7.83 -3.65 7.02
C ALA A 80 -7.87 -4.84 6.05
N GLY A 81 -6.75 -5.11 5.37
CA GLY A 81 -6.61 -6.22 4.43
C GLY A 81 -6.61 -7.58 5.13
N VAL A 82 -5.82 -7.72 6.20
CA VAL A 82 -5.79 -8.94 7.02
C VAL A 82 -7.10 -9.12 7.78
N ALA A 83 -7.65 -8.06 8.37
CA ALA A 83 -8.93 -8.12 9.06
C ALA A 83 -10.07 -8.60 8.15
N ALA A 84 -10.12 -8.12 6.90
CA ALA A 84 -11.09 -8.60 5.90
C ALA A 84 -10.84 -10.04 5.41
N SER A 85 -9.61 -10.54 5.56
CA SER A 85 -9.19 -11.86 5.07
C SER A 85 -9.27 -12.93 6.16
N ALA A 86 -9.12 -12.55 7.43
CA ALA A 86 -9.01 -13.45 8.57
C ALA A 86 -10.21 -14.40 8.72
N GLY A 87 -11.43 -13.94 8.43
CA GLY A 87 -12.65 -14.77 8.51
C GLY A 87 -12.82 -15.75 7.35
N SER A 88 -12.07 -15.59 6.26
CA SER A 88 -12.23 -16.39 5.04
C SER A 88 -11.32 -17.61 4.96
N TYR A 89 -10.31 -17.69 5.83
CA TYR A 89 -9.39 -18.82 5.91
C TYR A 89 -9.78 -19.70 7.09
N ARG A 90 -9.88 -21.02 6.86
CA ARG A 90 -10.12 -22.02 7.91
C ARG A 90 -9.05 -23.10 7.83
N SER A 91 -8.69 -23.65 8.99
CA SER A 91 -7.81 -24.81 9.07
C SER A 91 -8.35 -25.95 8.21
N GLY A 92 -7.48 -26.59 7.43
CA GLY A 92 -7.85 -27.66 6.50
C GLY A 92 -8.21 -27.20 5.08
N MET A 93 -8.34 -25.88 4.82
CA MET A 93 -8.47 -25.38 3.45
C MET A 93 -7.13 -25.42 2.70
N SER A 94 -7.20 -25.49 1.37
CA SER A 94 -6.03 -25.27 0.51
C SER A 94 -5.48 -23.85 0.71
N TRP A 95 -4.29 -23.73 1.30
CA TRP A 95 -3.61 -22.45 1.47
C TRP A 95 -3.30 -21.79 0.12
N GLY A 96 -2.77 -22.54 -0.84
CA GLY A 96 -2.45 -22.03 -2.17
C GLY A 96 -3.69 -21.64 -2.96
N GLY A 97 -4.76 -22.45 -2.91
CA GLY A 97 -6.03 -22.12 -3.56
C GLY A 97 -6.70 -20.88 -2.96
N TRP A 98 -6.64 -20.74 -1.63
CA TRP A 98 -7.14 -19.55 -0.94
C TRP A 98 -6.35 -18.29 -1.30
N LEU A 99 -5.01 -18.37 -1.28
CA LEU A 99 -4.12 -17.25 -1.62
C LEU A 99 -4.28 -16.87 -3.08
N LEU A 100 -4.36 -17.85 -4.00
CA LEU A 100 -4.58 -17.62 -5.42
C LEU A 100 -5.85 -16.81 -5.66
N LYS A 101 -6.98 -17.18 -5.04
CA LYS A 101 -8.24 -16.43 -5.18
C LYS A 101 -8.11 -14.96 -4.77
N ARG A 102 -7.25 -14.64 -3.80
CA ARG A 102 -6.97 -13.26 -3.38
C ARG A 102 -6.06 -12.56 -4.38
N CYS A 103 -4.97 -13.21 -4.77
CA CYS A 103 -4.03 -12.71 -5.77
C CYS A 103 -4.68 -12.48 -7.13
N THR A 104 -5.64 -13.30 -7.55
CA THR A 104 -6.33 -13.15 -8.84
C THR A 104 -6.93 -11.75 -8.98
N ARG A 105 -7.68 -11.30 -7.97
CA ARG A 105 -8.29 -9.96 -7.98
C ARG A 105 -7.24 -8.85 -7.86
N LEU A 106 -6.17 -9.06 -7.08
CA LEU A 106 -5.14 -8.04 -6.87
C LEU A 106 -4.29 -7.78 -8.13
N TYR A 107 -3.87 -8.85 -8.82
CA TYR A 107 -3.01 -8.75 -10.00
C TYR A 107 -3.75 -8.37 -11.28
N ARG A 108 -5.07 -8.56 -11.33
CA ARG A 108 -5.88 -8.24 -12.52
C ARG A 108 -5.65 -6.80 -13.05
N PRO A 109 -5.81 -5.73 -12.25
CA PRO A 109 -5.50 -4.37 -12.71
C PRO A 109 -3.99 -4.11 -12.89
N VAL A 110 -3.13 -4.92 -12.26
CA VAL A 110 -1.66 -4.77 -12.33
C VAL A 110 -1.14 -5.14 -13.71
N PHE A 111 -1.70 -6.15 -14.37
CA PHE A 111 -1.30 -6.49 -15.74
C PHE A 111 -1.54 -5.34 -16.72
N TYR A 112 -2.69 -4.66 -16.62
CA TYR A 112 -2.98 -3.47 -17.42
C TYR A 112 -2.05 -2.32 -17.09
N TYR A 113 -1.73 -2.13 -15.81
CA TYR A 113 -0.79 -1.10 -15.35
C TYR A 113 0.63 -1.33 -15.90
N LEU A 114 1.12 -2.57 -15.86
CA LEU A 114 2.42 -2.95 -16.42
C LEU A 114 2.44 -2.78 -17.94
N ALA A 115 1.37 -3.18 -18.63
CA ALA A 115 1.25 -2.99 -20.08
C ALA A 115 1.25 -1.51 -20.46
N PHE A 116 0.53 -0.66 -19.70
CA PHE A 116 0.55 0.78 -19.88
C PHE A 116 1.96 1.35 -19.74
N TRP A 117 2.67 1.04 -18.65
CA TRP A 117 4.01 1.57 -18.44
C TRP A 117 5.04 1.02 -19.43
N ALA A 118 4.95 -0.26 -19.82
CA ALA A 118 5.81 -0.82 -20.85
C ALA A 118 5.63 -0.08 -22.19
N ALA A 119 4.38 0.18 -22.60
CA ALA A 119 4.08 0.93 -23.81
C ALA A 119 4.52 2.41 -23.69
N ALA A 120 4.19 3.07 -22.58
CA ALA A 120 4.56 4.46 -22.33
C ALA A 120 6.08 4.64 -22.35
N LEU A 121 6.84 3.79 -21.65
CA LEU A 121 8.29 3.86 -21.65
C LEU A 121 8.90 3.53 -23.01
N ALA A 122 8.34 2.56 -23.75
CA ALA A 122 8.80 2.27 -25.11
C ALA A 122 8.65 3.49 -26.05
N VAL A 123 7.55 4.25 -25.91
CA VAL A 123 7.30 5.48 -26.68
C VAL A 123 8.18 6.64 -26.18
N LEU A 124 8.36 6.79 -24.87
CA LEU A 124 9.14 7.88 -24.29
C LEU A 124 10.65 7.72 -24.50
N LYS A 125 11.16 6.49 -24.61
CA LYS A 125 12.59 6.21 -24.77
C LYS A 125 13.28 6.98 -25.92
N PRO A 126 12.73 7.04 -27.15
CA PRO A 126 13.31 7.84 -28.22
C PRO A 126 12.96 9.34 -28.14
N LEU A 127 11.96 9.74 -27.35
CA LEU A 127 11.44 11.12 -27.33
C LEU A 127 12.09 11.98 -26.24
N LEU A 128 12.56 11.36 -25.15
CA LEU A 128 13.07 12.05 -23.99
C LEU A 128 14.58 11.89 -23.87
N PRO A 129 15.30 12.93 -23.41
CA PRO A 129 16.67 12.79 -22.96
C PRO A 129 16.78 11.70 -21.87
N ILE A 130 17.90 10.98 -21.85
CA ILE A 130 18.10 9.85 -20.93
C ILE A 130 17.90 10.24 -19.46
N HIS A 131 18.30 11.46 -19.08
CA HIS A 131 18.18 12.00 -17.73
C HIS A 131 16.74 12.37 -17.33
N VAL A 132 15.80 12.47 -18.28
CA VAL A 132 14.35 12.57 -18.03
C VAL A 132 13.71 11.18 -18.03
N TYR A 133 14.13 10.33 -18.96
CA TYR A 133 13.60 8.98 -19.11
C TYR A 133 13.87 8.08 -17.88
N GLU A 134 15.10 8.06 -17.38
CA GLU A 134 15.51 7.14 -16.32
C GLU A 134 14.79 7.32 -14.98
N PRO A 135 14.53 8.56 -14.49
CA PRO A 135 13.70 8.78 -13.31
C PRO A 135 12.25 8.30 -13.49
N ILE A 136 11.66 8.55 -14.67
CA ILE A 136 10.29 8.10 -14.98
C ILE A 136 10.24 6.56 -15.00
N ALA A 137 11.21 5.91 -15.63
CA ALA A 137 11.32 4.46 -15.66
C ALA A 137 11.47 3.86 -14.23
N GLY A 138 12.23 4.53 -13.37
CA GLY A 138 12.41 4.13 -11.96
C GLY A 138 11.13 4.23 -11.13
N ILE A 139 10.37 5.32 -11.29
CA ILE A 139 9.14 5.57 -10.51
C ILE A 139 7.93 4.81 -11.08
N SER A 140 7.97 4.41 -12.36
CA SER A 140 6.86 3.81 -13.11
C SER A 140 6.09 2.73 -12.35
N ILE A 141 6.79 1.76 -11.76
CA ILE A 141 6.18 0.65 -11.02
C ILE A 141 6.38 0.74 -9.52
N GLN A 142 6.81 1.90 -9.01
CA GLN A 142 7.20 2.05 -7.61
C GLN A 142 6.08 1.67 -6.65
N LEU A 143 4.83 1.97 -6.98
CA LEU A 143 3.66 1.59 -6.18
C LEU A 143 3.49 0.08 -5.98
N LEU A 144 4.08 -0.77 -6.81
CA LEU A 144 3.92 -2.21 -6.67
C LEU A 144 4.59 -2.76 -5.39
N TRP A 145 5.39 -1.97 -4.68
CA TRP A 145 6.01 -2.35 -3.42
C TRP A 145 4.95 -2.77 -2.39
N PHE A 146 3.86 -2.01 -2.30
CA PHE A 146 2.76 -2.31 -1.38
C PHE A 146 2.13 -3.64 -1.75
N LEU A 147 1.84 -3.87 -3.03
CA LEU A 147 1.26 -5.12 -3.49
C LEU A 147 2.15 -6.31 -3.16
N GLY A 148 3.46 -6.21 -3.44
CA GLY A 148 4.42 -7.26 -3.14
C GLY A 148 4.45 -7.60 -1.66
N ALA A 149 4.61 -6.60 -0.80
CA ALA A 149 4.54 -6.77 0.65
C ALA A 149 3.18 -7.30 1.12
N TYR A 150 2.08 -6.85 0.52
CA TYR A 150 0.72 -7.26 0.86
C TYR A 150 0.47 -8.73 0.54
N VAL A 151 0.97 -9.24 -0.58
CA VAL A 151 0.92 -10.67 -0.92
C VAL A 151 1.67 -11.50 0.13
N MET A 152 2.84 -11.03 0.59
CA MET A 152 3.61 -11.71 1.65
C MET A 152 2.85 -11.74 2.98
N VAL A 153 2.21 -10.62 3.36
CA VAL A 153 1.39 -10.57 4.58
C VAL A 153 0.15 -11.46 4.44
N LEU A 154 -0.50 -11.49 3.27
CA LEU A 154 -1.62 -12.41 3.00
C LEU A 154 -1.19 -13.87 3.08
N ALA A 155 -0.02 -14.21 2.56
CA ALA A 155 0.55 -15.54 2.67
C ALA A 155 0.75 -15.98 4.13
N ALA A 156 1.05 -15.04 5.03
CA ALA A 156 1.20 -15.26 6.48
C ALA A 156 -0.13 -15.32 7.25
N VAL A 157 -1.28 -15.02 6.65
CA VAL A 157 -2.60 -15.03 7.33
C VAL A 157 -2.88 -16.33 8.09
N PRO A 158 -2.59 -17.55 7.57
CA PRO A 158 -2.77 -18.80 8.32
C PRO A 158 -2.04 -18.85 9.67
N LEU A 159 -0.90 -18.17 9.79
CA LEU A 159 -0.17 -18.02 11.05
C LEU A 159 -0.82 -16.96 11.94
N LEU A 160 -1.17 -15.81 11.36
CA LEU A 160 -1.78 -14.69 12.09
C LEU A 160 -3.12 -15.07 12.72
N VAL A 161 -3.95 -15.87 12.03
CA VAL A 161 -5.23 -16.34 12.58
C VAL A 161 -5.07 -17.36 13.72
N ARG A 162 -3.85 -17.79 14.06
CA ARG A 162 -3.63 -18.59 15.28
C ARG A 162 -3.66 -17.74 16.55
N ILE A 163 -3.57 -16.40 16.43
CA ILE A 163 -3.62 -15.47 17.57
C ILE A 163 -5.05 -15.36 18.10
N THR A 164 -5.37 -16.16 19.11
CA THR A 164 -6.70 -16.29 19.71
C THR A 164 -6.85 -15.54 21.03
N THR A 165 -5.74 -15.23 21.71
CA THR A 165 -5.76 -14.56 23.02
C THR A 165 -4.92 -13.29 23.01
N THR A 166 -5.19 -12.39 23.96
CA THR A 166 -4.40 -11.16 24.14
C THR A 166 -2.94 -11.48 24.49
N ALA A 167 -2.67 -12.53 25.25
CA ALA A 167 -1.31 -12.96 25.56
C ALA A 167 -0.53 -13.39 24.31
N GLN A 168 -1.17 -14.14 23.39
CA GLN A 168 -0.56 -14.51 22.11
C GLN A 168 -0.31 -13.29 21.22
N LEU A 169 -1.23 -12.32 21.23
CA LEU A 169 -1.06 -11.06 20.50
C LEU A 169 0.15 -10.28 21.02
N VAL A 170 0.24 -10.10 22.34
CA VAL A 170 1.36 -9.40 23.00
C VAL A 170 2.67 -10.10 22.69
N ALA A 171 2.75 -11.43 22.84
CA ALA A 171 3.95 -12.20 22.54
C ALA A 171 4.38 -12.07 21.07
N ALA A 172 3.44 -12.16 20.13
CA ALA A 172 3.72 -12.05 18.70
C ALA A 172 4.19 -10.64 18.30
N VAL A 173 3.53 -9.59 18.80
CA VAL A 173 3.90 -8.20 18.53
C VAL A 173 5.24 -7.87 19.18
N ALA A 174 5.43 -8.22 20.45
CA ALA A 174 6.68 -7.96 21.17
C ALA A 174 7.86 -8.72 20.55
N GLY A 175 7.68 -9.99 20.17
CA GLY A 175 8.71 -10.78 19.50
C GLY A 175 9.09 -10.21 18.13
N THR A 176 8.12 -9.77 17.34
CA THR A 176 8.38 -9.14 16.04
C THR A 176 9.07 -7.78 16.21
N TYR A 177 8.63 -6.98 17.18
CA TYR A 177 9.23 -5.69 17.50
C TYR A 177 10.68 -5.84 18.00
N ALA A 178 10.93 -6.82 18.86
CA ALA A 178 12.27 -7.14 19.35
C ALA A 178 13.20 -7.63 18.22
N LEU A 179 12.71 -8.48 17.32
CA LEU A 179 13.47 -8.90 16.14
C LEU A 179 13.88 -7.69 15.30
N ILE A 180 12.94 -6.79 15.02
CA ILE A 180 13.22 -5.55 14.27
C ILE A 180 14.24 -4.68 15.01
N ALA A 181 14.15 -4.58 16.34
CA ALA A 181 15.10 -3.82 17.14
C ALA A 181 16.52 -4.38 17.05
N VAL A 182 16.68 -5.71 17.08
CA VAL A 182 17.97 -6.38 16.93
C VAL A 182 18.54 -6.15 15.53
N VAL A 183 17.73 -6.31 14.49
CA VAL A 183 18.16 -6.06 13.10
C VAL A 183 18.53 -4.59 12.90
N ASP A 184 17.77 -3.65 13.47
CA ASP A 184 18.08 -2.22 13.44
C ASP A 184 19.38 -1.91 14.15
N ALA A 185 19.61 -2.49 15.34
CA ALA A 185 20.86 -2.33 16.06
C ALA A 185 22.06 -2.82 15.22
N ILE A 186 21.96 -3.99 14.58
CA ILE A 186 23.03 -4.53 13.74
C ILE A 186 23.28 -3.63 12.53
N ARG A 187 22.24 -3.29 11.76
CA ARG A 187 22.41 -2.55 10.50
C ARG A 187 22.89 -1.11 10.70
N ILE A 188 22.58 -0.51 11.86
CA ILE A 188 22.97 0.88 12.19
C ILE A 188 24.42 0.93 12.67
N ASN A 189 24.88 -0.09 13.41
CA ASN A 189 26.24 -0.11 13.96
C ASN A 189 27.27 -0.78 13.03
N ASP A 190 26.83 -1.62 12.07
CA ASP A 190 27.72 -2.30 11.14
C ASP A 190 27.22 -2.19 9.68
N HIS A 191 27.92 -1.37 8.90
CA HIS A 191 27.61 -1.13 7.49
C HIS A 191 27.73 -2.38 6.61
N ALA A 192 28.59 -3.35 6.97
CA ALA A 192 28.75 -4.59 6.22
C ALA A 192 27.46 -5.42 6.23
N TRP A 193 26.64 -5.27 7.28
CA TRP A 193 25.35 -5.95 7.46
C TRP A 193 24.14 -5.05 7.14
N SER A 194 24.33 -3.93 6.46
CA SER A 194 23.24 -3.02 6.09
C SER A 194 22.08 -3.71 5.34
N ALA A 195 22.41 -4.71 4.50
CA ALA A 195 21.43 -5.52 3.78
C ALA A 195 20.52 -6.36 4.70
N LEU A 196 20.96 -6.68 5.93
CA LEU A 196 20.13 -7.36 6.92
C LEU A 196 18.86 -6.56 7.26
N GLY A 197 18.89 -5.24 7.09
CA GLY A 197 17.72 -4.38 7.28
C GLY A 197 16.50 -4.79 6.45
N TYR A 198 16.68 -5.46 5.30
CA TYR A 198 15.55 -5.97 4.50
C TYR A 198 14.75 -7.08 5.21
N VAL A 199 15.29 -7.71 6.27
CA VAL A 199 14.51 -8.61 7.14
C VAL A 199 13.37 -7.86 7.82
N ASN A 200 13.51 -6.56 8.09
CA ASN A 200 12.49 -5.76 8.78
C ASN A 200 11.21 -5.54 7.97
N PHE A 201 11.11 -6.01 6.73
CA PHE A 201 9.83 -6.13 6.04
C PHE A 201 8.80 -6.99 6.82
N VAL A 202 9.24 -7.78 7.81
CA VAL A 202 8.34 -8.42 8.80
C VAL A 202 7.48 -7.42 9.60
N VAL A 203 7.84 -6.12 9.60
CA VAL A 203 7.05 -5.05 10.23
C VAL A 203 5.59 -5.06 9.79
N TRP A 204 5.33 -5.43 8.53
CA TRP A 204 3.98 -5.41 7.95
C TRP A 204 3.10 -6.55 8.49
N LEU A 205 3.67 -7.52 9.21
CA LEU A 205 2.92 -8.51 9.98
C LEU A 205 2.24 -7.88 11.20
N ILE A 206 2.83 -6.86 11.82
CA ILE A 206 2.29 -6.20 13.02
C ILE A 206 0.87 -5.66 12.75
N PRO A 207 0.62 -4.83 11.71
CA PRO A 207 -0.74 -4.45 11.37
C PRO A 207 -1.67 -5.63 11.13
N GLY A 208 -1.16 -6.71 10.54
CA GLY A 208 -1.91 -7.95 10.34
C GLY A 208 -2.36 -8.58 11.66
N MET A 209 -1.47 -8.64 12.67
CA MET A 209 -1.78 -9.10 14.02
C MET A 209 -2.87 -8.24 14.67
N PHE A 210 -2.76 -6.92 14.56
CA PHE A 210 -3.80 -6.00 15.05
C PHE A 210 -5.12 -6.16 14.29
N GLY A 211 -5.08 -6.45 12.97
CA GLY A 211 -6.26 -6.74 12.17
C GLY A 211 -7.00 -8.00 12.66
N VAL A 212 -6.28 -9.06 13.01
CA VAL A 212 -6.85 -10.25 13.65
C VAL A 212 -7.38 -9.92 15.05
N ALA A 213 -6.64 -9.15 15.84
CA ALA A 213 -7.05 -8.74 17.17
C ALA A 213 -8.35 -7.95 17.17
N TYR A 214 -8.51 -7.03 16.21
CA TYR A 214 -9.73 -6.28 15.99
C TYR A 214 -10.92 -7.19 15.66
N ARG A 215 -10.75 -8.11 14.70
CA ARG A 215 -11.82 -9.06 14.31
C ARG A 215 -12.26 -10.00 15.43
N ARG A 216 -11.36 -10.30 16.37
CA ARG A 216 -11.61 -11.17 17.52
C ARG A 216 -11.96 -10.42 18.79
N GLY A 217 -11.97 -9.08 18.78
CA GLY A 217 -12.25 -8.27 19.96
C GLY A 217 -11.22 -8.46 21.09
N LEU A 218 -9.95 -8.73 20.76
CA LEU A 218 -8.91 -9.02 21.77
C LEU A 218 -8.46 -7.79 22.57
N LEU A 219 -8.80 -6.59 22.09
CA LEU A 219 -8.48 -5.31 22.71
C LEU A 219 -9.75 -4.49 22.89
N THR A 220 -9.94 -3.96 24.10
CA THR A 220 -10.98 -2.97 24.37
C THR A 220 -10.56 -1.60 23.81
N THR A 221 -11.53 -0.72 23.57
CA THR A 221 -11.28 0.66 23.13
C THR A 221 -10.28 1.39 24.03
N ALA A 222 -10.43 1.28 25.35
CA ALA A 222 -9.56 1.92 26.32
C ALA A 222 -8.14 1.35 26.31
N THR A 223 -7.98 0.03 26.19
CA THR A 223 -6.66 -0.60 26.09
C THR A 223 -5.97 -0.26 24.78
N ALA A 224 -6.70 -0.26 23.66
CA ALA A 224 -6.16 0.14 22.37
C ALA A 224 -5.69 1.61 22.38
N LEU A 225 -6.46 2.52 22.99
CA LEU A 225 -6.05 3.91 23.15
C LEU A 225 -4.78 4.05 23.99
N ARG A 226 -4.69 3.34 25.13
CA ARG A 226 -3.48 3.35 25.98
C ARG A 226 -2.26 2.81 25.25
N VAL A 227 -2.39 1.71 24.50
CA VAL A 227 -1.31 1.15 23.69
C VAL A 227 -0.85 2.15 22.63
N GLY A 228 -1.80 2.80 21.93
CA GLY A 228 -1.50 3.82 20.94
C GLY A 228 -0.74 5.01 21.54
N LEU A 229 -1.20 5.55 22.67
CA LEU A 229 -0.53 6.66 23.36
C LEU A 229 0.85 6.29 23.91
N ALA A 230 1.00 5.08 24.47
CA ALA A 230 2.28 4.61 24.96
C ALA A 230 3.29 4.47 23.81
N MET A 231 2.87 3.89 22.67
CA MET A 231 3.74 3.73 21.52
C MET A 231 4.06 5.07 20.83
N LEU A 232 3.11 6.02 20.84
CA LEU A 232 3.37 7.40 20.41
C LEU A 232 4.50 8.02 21.25
N ALA A 233 4.43 7.90 22.58
CA ALA A 233 5.45 8.43 23.47
C ALA A 233 6.83 7.78 23.24
N VAL A 234 6.87 6.45 23.04
CA VAL A 234 8.12 5.74 22.72
C VAL A 234 8.68 6.20 21.37
N ASN A 235 7.85 6.35 20.33
CA ASN A 235 8.30 6.85 19.04
C ASN A 235 8.84 8.28 19.12
N VAL A 236 8.17 9.17 19.86
CA VAL A 236 8.63 10.55 20.09
C VAL A 236 9.98 10.55 20.81
N ALA A 237 10.13 9.71 21.84
CA ALA A 237 11.41 9.55 22.54
C ALA A 237 12.52 9.02 21.63
N MET A 238 12.21 8.05 20.75
CA MET A 238 13.17 7.51 19.77
C MET A 238 13.65 8.55 18.75
N VAL A 239 12.78 9.47 18.33
CA VAL A 239 13.17 10.59 17.46
C VAL A 239 13.95 11.65 18.23
N TRP A 240 13.56 11.92 19.48
CA TRP A 240 14.22 12.93 20.30
C TRP A 240 15.63 12.53 20.75
N VAL A 241 15.81 11.27 21.15
CA VAL A 241 17.12 10.71 21.54
C VAL A 241 17.97 10.34 20.31
N GLY A 242 17.33 10.05 19.18
CA GLY A 242 17.95 9.43 18.03
C GLY A 242 18.04 7.90 18.15
N PRO A 243 18.49 7.18 17.10
CA PRO A 243 19.07 7.71 15.86
C PRO A 243 18.03 7.93 14.74
N TYR A 244 16.73 7.73 15.02
CA TYR A 244 15.70 7.79 13.99
C TYR A 244 15.29 9.22 13.67
N GLU A 245 15.00 9.46 12.39
CA GLU A 245 14.57 10.76 11.92
C GLU A 245 13.03 10.90 11.89
N LEU A 246 12.56 12.15 11.92
CA LEU A 246 11.14 12.50 12.03
C LEU A 246 10.29 11.99 10.87
N SER A 247 10.79 12.07 9.62
CA SER A 247 10.02 11.65 8.45
C SER A 247 9.90 10.13 8.38
N LEU A 248 8.66 9.63 8.39
CA LEU A 248 8.36 8.20 8.23
C LEU A 248 8.40 7.74 6.77
N VAL A 249 8.45 8.71 5.84
CA VAL A 249 8.68 8.48 4.41
C VAL A 249 10.14 8.79 4.11
N GLY A 250 10.79 7.93 3.31
CA GLY A 250 12.20 8.11 2.95
C GLY A 250 12.42 9.40 2.16
N ILE A 251 13.30 10.26 2.66
CA ILE A 251 13.85 11.41 1.93
C ILE A 251 15.34 11.21 1.67
N GLU A 252 15.89 11.83 0.63
CA GLU A 252 17.30 11.65 0.28
C GLU A 252 18.26 12.23 1.33
N THR A 253 17.83 13.26 2.05
CA THR A 253 18.62 13.94 3.09
C THR A 253 18.69 13.19 4.42
N GLN A 254 17.98 12.06 4.56
CA GLN A 254 17.95 11.26 5.78
C GLN A 254 19.20 10.39 5.92
N HIS A 255 19.82 10.42 7.10
CA HIS A 255 20.87 9.49 7.52
C HIS A 255 20.30 8.08 7.67
N ILE A 256 19.14 7.96 8.32
CA ILE A 256 18.41 6.70 8.48
C ILE A 256 17.01 6.86 7.89
N LYS A 257 16.76 6.17 6.78
CA LYS A 257 15.45 6.10 6.15
C LYS A 257 14.57 5.11 6.90
N ASN A 258 13.38 5.56 7.32
CA ASN A 258 12.46 4.72 8.10
C ASN A 258 11.67 3.69 7.27
N MET A 259 11.55 3.88 5.95
CA MET A 259 10.73 3.02 5.08
C MET A 259 11.55 1.96 4.33
N THR A 260 12.80 2.25 3.98
CA THR A 260 13.56 1.40 3.05
C THR A 260 15.02 1.29 3.47
N PRO A 261 15.39 0.23 4.20
CA PRO A 261 14.52 -0.80 4.78
C PRO A 261 13.71 -0.31 6.01
N PRO A 262 12.55 -0.92 6.34
CA PRO A 262 11.73 -0.52 7.48
C PRO A 262 12.50 -0.43 8.81
N SER A 263 12.21 0.60 9.59
CA SER A 263 12.82 0.82 10.91
C SER A 263 11.96 0.38 12.09
N LEU A 264 12.58 0.31 13.27
CA LEU A 264 11.90 0.13 14.55
C LEU A 264 10.88 1.25 14.80
N LEU A 265 11.22 2.49 14.43
CA LEU A 265 10.28 3.62 14.51
C LEU A 265 9.03 3.36 13.65
N LEU A 266 9.19 2.80 12.44
CA LEU A 266 8.05 2.44 11.59
C LEU A 266 7.24 1.28 12.19
N ALA A 267 7.88 0.32 12.87
CA ALA A 267 7.19 -0.74 13.60
C ALA A 267 6.35 -0.17 14.74
N GLY A 268 6.89 0.78 15.50
CA GLY A 268 6.19 1.49 16.55
C GLY A 268 5.02 2.28 16.00
N HIS A 269 5.24 2.97 14.88
CA HIS A 269 4.21 3.72 14.18
C HIS A 269 3.06 2.82 13.72
N ALA A 270 3.39 1.62 13.22
CA ALA A 270 2.40 0.63 12.83
C ALA A 270 1.53 0.15 14.00
N ILE A 271 2.15 -0.12 15.17
CA ILE A 271 1.44 -0.45 16.41
C ILE A 271 0.51 0.71 16.81
N MET A 272 1.05 1.92 16.88
CA MET A 272 0.33 3.13 17.27
C MET A 272 -0.90 3.36 16.38
N MET A 273 -0.71 3.39 15.06
CA MET A 273 -1.78 3.63 14.09
C MET A 273 -2.87 2.57 14.16
N CYS A 274 -2.50 1.29 14.24
CA CYS A 274 -3.48 0.21 14.33
C CYS A 274 -4.26 0.24 15.65
N ALA A 275 -3.58 0.56 16.77
CA ALA A 275 -4.23 0.69 18.07
C ALA A 275 -5.22 1.88 18.09
N PHE A 276 -4.85 3.03 17.52
CA PHE A 276 -5.77 4.15 17.34
C PHE A 276 -6.94 3.82 16.41
N ALA A 277 -6.72 3.05 15.34
CA ALA A 277 -7.81 2.60 14.48
C ALA A 277 -8.81 1.70 15.22
N ILE A 278 -8.34 0.79 16.08
CA ILE A 278 -9.21 -0.03 16.95
C ILE A 278 -9.99 0.86 17.92
N ALA A 279 -9.32 1.83 18.56
CA ALA A 279 -9.97 2.77 19.48
C ALA A 279 -11.02 3.65 18.78
N ALA A 280 -10.76 4.05 17.53
CA ALA A 280 -11.66 4.86 16.71
C ALA A 280 -12.80 4.04 16.07
N ALA A 281 -12.69 2.72 16.00
CA ALA A 281 -13.63 1.86 15.28
C ALA A 281 -15.11 2.09 15.64
N PRO A 282 -15.52 2.24 16.93
CA PRO A 282 -16.91 2.55 17.27
C PRO A 282 -17.39 3.89 16.70
N ALA A 283 -16.53 4.91 16.64
CA ALA A 283 -16.86 6.20 16.01
C ALA A 283 -16.96 6.06 14.48
N ILE A 284 -16.05 5.31 13.86
CA ILE A 284 -16.05 5.04 12.42
C ILE A 284 -17.33 4.27 12.02
N ILE A 285 -17.74 3.28 12.81
CA ILE A 285 -18.99 2.53 12.57
C ILE A 285 -20.21 3.45 12.63
N ARG A 286 -20.29 4.32 13.64
CA ARG A 286 -21.38 5.32 13.74
C ARG A 286 -21.40 6.26 12.56
N TRP A 287 -20.22 6.70 12.08
CA TRP A 287 -20.13 7.54 10.89
C TRP A 287 -20.57 6.78 9.62
N ALA A 288 -20.15 5.53 9.48
CA ALA A 288 -20.55 4.62 8.41
C ALA A 288 -22.02 4.16 8.48
N ALA A 289 -22.73 4.48 9.56
CA ALA A 289 -24.19 4.31 9.62
C ALA A 289 -24.92 5.29 8.68
N ARG A 290 -24.30 6.43 8.35
CA ARG A 290 -24.86 7.42 7.42
C ARG A 290 -24.91 6.83 6.00
N PRO A 291 -26.08 6.83 5.33
CA PRO A 291 -26.26 6.15 4.03
C PRO A 291 -25.28 6.60 2.93
N GLN A 292 -24.95 7.90 2.87
CA GLN A 292 -24.03 8.42 1.86
C GLN A 292 -22.57 8.04 2.14
N VAL A 293 -22.15 8.05 3.41
CA VAL A 293 -20.80 7.63 3.81
C VAL A 293 -20.59 6.16 3.44
N TRP A 294 -21.57 5.31 3.76
CA TRP A 294 -21.51 3.89 3.41
C TRP A 294 -21.49 3.67 1.91
N ARG A 295 -22.35 4.38 1.17
CA ARG A 295 -22.40 4.32 -0.29
C ARG A 295 -21.05 4.68 -0.92
N LEU A 296 -20.45 5.80 -0.54
CA LEU A 296 -19.15 6.22 -1.05
C LEU A 296 -18.05 5.22 -0.70
N ALA A 297 -18.05 4.69 0.53
CA ALA A 297 -17.08 3.69 0.94
C ALA A 297 -17.21 2.41 0.12
N VAL A 298 -18.42 1.91 -0.10
CA VAL A 298 -18.66 0.70 -0.91
C VAL A 298 -18.23 0.93 -2.35
N ILE A 299 -18.61 2.07 -2.95
CA ILE A 299 -18.25 2.43 -4.33
C ILE A 299 -16.73 2.48 -4.48
N GLY A 300 -16.04 3.28 -3.65
CA GLY A 300 -14.59 3.43 -3.73
C GLY A 300 -13.84 2.09 -3.58
N ASN A 301 -14.30 1.23 -2.69
CA ASN A 301 -13.71 -0.11 -2.48
C ASN A 301 -13.88 -1.08 -3.66
N THR A 302 -14.75 -0.79 -4.63
CA THR A 302 -14.91 -1.63 -5.82
C THR A 302 -13.82 -1.42 -6.88
N GLY A 303 -13.03 -0.36 -6.76
CA GLY A 303 -11.91 -0.05 -7.66
C GLY A 303 -10.70 0.47 -6.89
N ALA A 304 -10.47 -0.06 -5.69
CA ALA A 304 -9.42 0.43 -4.79
C ALA A 304 -8.02 0.24 -5.38
N MET A 305 -7.77 -0.91 -6.04
CA MET A 305 -6.50 -1.13 -6.73
C MET A 305 -6.37 -0.22 -7.95
N THR A 306 -7.48 0.06 -8.65
CA THR A 306 -7.50 1.01 -9.76
C THR A 306 -7.11 2.42 -9.30
N LEU A 307 -7.77 2.95 -8.26
CA LEU A 307 -7.40 4.24 -7.65
C LEU A 307 -5.92 4.26 -7.21
N TYR A 308 -5.48 3.17 -6.57
CA TYR A 308 -4.11 3.03 -6.10
C TYR A 308 -3.10 3.03 -7.24
N LEU A 309 -3.33 2.33 -8.35
CA LEU A 309 -2.33 2.24 -9.42
C LEU A 309 -2.31 3.50 -10.29
N TRP A 310 -3.47 3.99 -10.68
CA TRP A 310 -3.58 5.02 -11.72
C TRP A 310 -3.33 6.45 -11.24
N HIS A 311 -3.28 6.69 -9.92
CA HIS A 311 -2.95 8.04 -9.43
C HIS A 311 -1.51 8.46 -9.71
N MET A 312 -0.54 7.53 -9.80
CA MET A 312 0.85 7.91 -10.12
C MET A 312 1.03 8.29 -11.59
N PRO A 313 0.56 7.53 -12.60
CA PRO A 313 0.52 8.01 -13.98
C PRO A 313 -0.15 9.37 -14.13
N ALA A 314 -1.28 9.59 -13.44
CA ALA A 314 -1.97 10.87 -13.44
C ALA A 314 -1.11 11.98 -12.81
N LEU A 315 -0.42 11.68 -11.70
CA LEU A 315 0.46 12.61 -11.01
C LEU A 315 1.62 13.03 -11.91
N LEU A 316 2.35 12.06 -12.48
CA LEU A 316 3.47 12.33 -13.40
C LEU A 316 3.00 13.10 -14.63
N GLY A 317 1.88 12.70 -15.24
CA GLY A 317 1.31 13.40 -16.40
C GLY A 317 0.89 14.83 -16.07
N THR A 318 0.34 15.07 -14.88
CA THR A 318 -0.05 16.42 -14.44
C THR A 318 1.16 17.30 -14.18
N HIS A 319 2.20 16.76 -13.53
CA HIS A 319 3.46 17.46 -13.32
C HIS A 319 4.12 17.87 -14.64
N LEU A 320 4.17 16.95 -15.62
CA LEU A 320 4.67 17.23 -16.96
C LEU A 320 3.82 18.29 -17.67
N ALA A 321 2.49 18.19 -17.62
CA ALA A 321 1.60 19.15 -18.27
C ALA A 321 1.72 20.57 -17.70
N PHE A 322 1.86 20.70 -16.37
CA PHE A 322 2.06 21.99 -15.71
C PHE A 322 3.39 22.62 -16.09
N ASP A 323 4.44 21.80 -16.15
CA ASP A 323 5.76 22.25 -16.55
C ASP A 323 5.79 22.74 -18.00
N LEU A 324 5.21 21.97 -18.93
CA LEU A 324 5.06 22.35 -20.35
C LEU A 324 4.17 23.59 -20.55
N ALA A 325 3.24 23.86 -19.63
CA ALA A 325 2.42 25.07 -19.63
C ALA A 325 3.12 26.31 -19.03
N GLY A 326 4.39 26.18 -18.62
CA GLY A 326 5.14 27.26 -17.98
C GLY A 326 4.68 27.54 -16.54
N LEU A 327 4.03 26.58 -15.89
CA LEU A 327 3.54 26.68 -14.51
C LEU A 327 4.18 25.60 -13.61
N PRO A 328 5.52 25.50 -13.55
CA PRO A 328 6.20 24.47 -12.77
C PRO A 328 5.83 24.58 -11.29
N ARG A 329 5.51 23.45 -10.66
CA ARG A 329 5.24 23.39 -9.22
C ARG A 329 6.48 22.91 -8.49
N TYR A 330 7.34 23.86 -8.16
CA TYR A 330 8.57 23.64 -7.39
C TYR A 330 8.77 24.73 -6.34
N PRO A 331 9.31 24.41 -5.14
CA PRO A 331 9.59 25.43 -4.12
C PRO A 331 10.49 26.54 -4.66
N GLY A 332 10.11 27.80 -4.42
CA GLY A 332 10.83 28.98 -4.94
C GLY A 332 10.29 29.53 -6.27
N GLN A 333 9.36 28.84 -6.94
CA GLN A 333 8.71 29.35 -8.14
C GLN A 333 7.58 30.36 -7.82
N PRO A 334 7.35 31.37 -8.68
CA PRO A 334 6.19 32.25 -8.58
C PRO A 334 4.87 31.46 -8.58
N HIS A 335 3.85 31.96 -7.89
CA HIS A 335 2.52 31.36 -7.86
C HIS A 335 2.44 29.91 -7.33
N PHE A 336 3.46 29.41 -6.64
CA PHE A 336 3.53 28.04 -6.11
C PHE A 336 2.25 27.58 -5.39
N LEU A 337 1.67 28.43 -4.53
CA LEU A 337 0.43 28.09 -3.81
C LEU A 337 -0.77 27.95 -4.75
N VAL A 338 -0.90 28.87 -5.71
CA VAL A 338 -1.99 28.86 -6.70
C VAL A 338 -1.87 27.63 -7.60
N ALA A 339 -0.67 27.36 -8.12
CA ALA A 339 -0.38 26.15 -8.89
C ALA A 339 -0.67 24.88 -8.09
N SER A 340 -0.36 24.85 -6.79
CA SER A 340 -0.65 23.71 -5.91
C SER A 340 -2.16 23.47 -5.76
N VAL A 341 -2.97 24.53 -5.58
CA VAL A 341 -4.44 24.40 -5.49
C VAL A 341 -5.03 23.89 -6.79
N TYR A 342 -4.59 24.43 -7.94
CA TYR A 342 -5.03 23.95 -9.24
C TYR A 342 -4.65 22.50 -9.47
N GLN A 343 -3.40 22.13 -9.16
CA GLN A 343 -2.93 20.76 -9.36
C GLN A 343 -3.67 19.76 -8.47
N VAL A 344 -3.92 20.07 -7.19
CA VAL A 344 -4.70 19.19 -6.29
C VAL A 344 -6.12 19.01 -6.81
N THR A 345 -6.76 20.09 -7.28
CA THR A 345 -8.13 20.05 -7.82
C THR A 345 -8.19 19.24 -9.12
N LEU A 346 -7.23 19.45 -10.03
CA LEU A 346 -7.11 18.69 -11.26
C LEU A 346 -6.85 17.21 -10.97
N MET A 347 -5.96 16.89 -10.05
CA MET A 347 -5.67 15.51 -9.66
C MET A 347 -6.89 14.81 -9.06
N ALA A 348 -7.69 15.50 -8.24
CA ALA A 348 -8.95 14.94 -7.74
C ALA A 348 -9.91 14.61 -8.89
N ALA A 349 -10.05 15.51 -9.87
CA ALA A 349 -10.89 15.29 -11.05
C ALA A 349 -10.37 14.15 -11.95
N LEU A 350 -9.06 14.12 -12.21
CA LEU A 350 -8.41 13.09 -13.04
C LEU A 350 -8.51 11.72 -12.39
N VAL A 351 -8.20 11.60 -11.10
CA VAL A 351 -8.29 10.32 -10.37
C VAL A 351 -9.74 9.84 -10.31
N ALA A 352 -10.71 10.74 -10.11
CA ALA A 352 -12.13 10.39 -10.19
C ALA A 352 -12.51 9.90 -11.59
N GLY A 353 -12.09 10.60 -12.66
CA GLY A 353 -12.33 10.19 -14.04
C GLY A 353 -11.71 8.83 -14.37
N LEU A 354 -10.43 8.63 -14.02
CA LEU A 354 -9.72 7.37 -14.20
C LEU A 354 -10.38 6.23 -13.43
N PHE A 355 -10.86 6.48 -12.21
CA PHE A 355 -11.63 5.49 -11.47
C PHE A 355 -12.90 5.07 -12.21
N LEU A 356 -13.68 6.02 -12.75
CA LEU A 356 -14.90 5.70 -13.50
C LEU A 356 -14.59 4.89 -14.76
N LEU A 357 -13.54 5.27 -15.49
CA LEU A 357 -13.16 4.66 -16.77
C LEU A 357 -12.50 3.28 -16.60
N LEU A 358 -11.64 3.13 -15.59
CA LEU A 358 -10.73 1.98 -15.46
C LEU A 358 -11.16 0.98 -14.39
N ARG A 359 -12.16 1.29 -13.56
CA ARG A 359 -12.77 0.33 -12.62
C ARG A 359 -13.19 -1.01 -13.28
N PRO A 360 -13.68 -1.06 -14.54
CA PRO A 360 -13.96 -2.33 -15.20
C PRO A 360 -12.73 -3.24 -15.31
N LEU A 361 -11.50 -2.70 -15.39
CA LEU A 361 -10.26 -3.50 -15.45
C LEU A 361 -10.03 -4.33 -14.18
N GLU A 362 -10.50 -3.86 -13.02
CA GLU A 362 -10.42 -4.60 -11.76
C GLU A 362 -11.58 -5.60 -11.61
N ASN A 363 -12.73 -5.35 -12.24
CA ASN A 363 -13.96 -6.13 -12.02
C ASN A 363 -14.26 -7.16 -13.11
N ASN A 364 -13.80 -6.94 -14.34
CA ASN A 364 -14.01 -7.85 -15.47
C ASN A 364 -12.99 -8.99 -15.45
N PRO A 365 -13.40 -10.26 -15.60
CA PRO A 365 -12.46 -11.38 -15.72
C PRO A 365 -11.42 -11.13 -16.81
N LEU A 366 -10.15 -11.32 -16.46
CA LEU A 366 -9.03 -11.29 -17.38
C LEU A 366 -8.82 -12.71 -17.94
N PRO A 367 -8.94 -12.90 -19.27
CA PRO A 367 -8.65 -14.19 -19.89
C PRO A 367 -7.27 -14.71 -19.49
N LEU A 368 -7.13 -16.03 -19.35
CA LEU A 368 -5.89 -16.75 -18.97
C LEU A 368 -5.42 -16.57 -17.53
N TRP A 369 -5.74 -15.44 -16.88
CA TRP A 369 -5.42 -15.22 -15.47
C TRP A 369 -6.53 -15.71 -14.56
N ASP A 370 -7.78 -15.32 -14.85
CA ASP A 370 -8.92 -15.74 -14.05
C ASP A 370 -9.19 -17.24 -14.18
N GLY A 371 -9.64 -17.84 -13.08
CA GLY A 371 -9.91 -19.27 -12.96
C GLY A 371 -8.78 -20.06 -12.30
N GLY A 372 -8.93 -21.38 -12.35
CA GLY A 372 -8.08 -22.30 -11.62
C GLY A 372 -8.55 -22.50 -10.18
N ARG A 373 -8.39 -23.72 -9.68
CA ARG A 373 -8.82 -24.11 -8.34
C ARG A 373 -7.82 -25.10 -7.78
N VAL A 374 -7.55 -24.94 -6.49
CA VAL A 374 -6.92 -25.98 -5.68
C VAL A 374 -7.81 -26.12 -4.45
N SER A 375 -8.55 -27.21 -4.40
CA SER A 375 -9.63 -27.47 -3.44
C SER A 375 -9.09 -28.11 -2.16
N ALA A 376 -8.10 -29.00 -2.30
CA ALA A 376 -7.52 -29.73 -1.19
C ALA A 376 -6.16 -29.14 -0.73
N PRO A 377 -5.83 -29.25 0.57
CA PRO A 377 -4.45 -29.08 1.02
C PRO A 377 -3.55 -30.18 0.45
N GLY A 378 -2.25 -29.93 0.34
CA GLY A 378 -1.27 -30.87 -0.20
C GLY A 378 -0.12 -30.18 -0.93
N TRP A 379 0.72 -30.96 -1.62
CA TRP A 379 1.91 -30.42 -2.29
C TRP A 379 1.56 -29.39 -3.38
N ARG A 380 0.46 -29.59 -4.13
CA ARG A 380 -0.02 -28.62 -5.13
C ARG A 380 -0.41 -27.29 -4.49
N SER A 381 -1.13 -27.34 -3.37
CA SER A 381 -1.46 -26.15 -2.58
C SER A 381 -0.21 -25.42 -2.09
N ALA A 382 0.78 -26.17 -1.57
CA ALA A 382 2.04 -25.58 -1.13
C ALA A 382 2.79 -24.94 -2.30
N ALA A 383 2.92 -25.63 -3.44
CA ALA A 383 3.58 -25.12 -4.62
C ALA A 383 2.92 -23.84 -5.17
N VAL A 384 1.59 -23.80 -5.28
CA VAL A 384 0.86 -22.60 -5.71
C VAL A 384 1.10 -21.44 -4.75
N GLY A 385 1.00 -21.67 -3.43
CA GLY A 385 1.23 -20.60 -2.47
C GLY A 385 2.68 -20.10 -2.46
N THR A 386 3.67 -21.00 -2.60
CA THR A 386 5.09 -20.63 -2.72
C THR A 386 5.36 -19.82 -3.98
N LEU A 387 4.79 -20.19 -5.13
CA LEU A 387 4.92 -19.41 -6.36
C LEU A 387 4.29 -18.02 -6.23
N LEU A 388 3.16 -17.89 -5.53
CA LEU A 388 2.57 -16.59 -5.23
C LEU A 388 3.44 -15.75 -4.28
N MET A 389 4.12 -16.38 -3.31
CA MET A 389 5.11 -15.68 -2.48
C MET A 389 6.32 -15.22 -3.30
N ILE A 390 6.83 -16.06 -4.22
CA ILE A 390 7.91 -15.67 -5.14
C ILE A 390 7.45 -14.49 -6.01
N ALA A 391 6.23 -14.53 -6.55
CA ALA A 391 5.66 -13.42 -7.30
C ALA A 391 5.57 -12.14 -6.45
N GLY A 392 5.10 -12.23 -5.21
CA GLY A 392 5.02 -11.10 -4.27
C GLY A 392 6.41 -10.51 -3.95
N ALA A 393 7.39 -11.36 -3.65
CA ALA A 393 8.77 -10.95 -3.38
C ALA A 393 9.43 -10.30 -4.60
N ALA A 394 9.26 -10.88 -5.78
CA ALA A 394 9.76 -10.32 -7.03
C ALA A 394 9.06 -8.99 -7.40
N THR A 395 7.75 -8.88 -7.13
CA THR A 395 7.00 -7.62 -7.26
C THR A 395 7.61 -6.55 -6.35
N LEU A 396 7.86 -6.87 -5.08
CA LEU A 396 8.47 -5.96 -4.11
C LEU A 396 9.88 -5.54 -4.54
N ALA A 397 10.71 -6.49 -4.95
CA ALA A 397 12.09 -6.22 -5.38
C ALA A 397 12.16 -5.37 -6.67
N SER A 398 11.23 -5.58 -7.61
CA SER A 398 11.22 -4.86 -8.89
C SER A 398 11.18 -3.34 -8.73
N VAL A 399 10.59 -2.85 -7.64
CA VAL A 399 10.48 -1.42 -7.34
C VAL A 399 11.82 -0.75 -7.06
N GLY A 400 12.84 -1.50 -6.65
CA GLY A 400 14.18 -0.94 -6.45
C GLY A 400 14.77 -0.29 -7.71
N TRP A 401 14.35 -0.77 -8.90
CA TRP A 401 14.86 -0.29 -10.19
C TRP A 401 13.76 0.24 -11.11
N GLY A 402 12.50 -0.14 -10.90
CA GLY A 402 11.42 0.19 -11.83
C GLY A 402 11.40 -0.73 -13.06
N LEU A 403 10.90 -0.25 -14.21
CA LEU A 403 10.93 -1.02 -15.47
C LEU A 403 12.25 -0.80 -16.24
N LYS A 404 13.37 -0.94 -15.56
CA LYS A 404 14.73 -0.91 -16.12
C LYS A 404 15.65 -1.86 -15.35
N ASP A 405 16.81 -2.16 -15.93
CA ASP A 405 17.89 -2.95 -15.32
C ASP A 405 17.39 -4.26 -14.67
N THR A 406 17.78 -4.52 -13.43
CA THR A 406 17.36 -5.66 -12.62
C THR A 406 15.85 -5.71 -12.39
N GLY A 407 15.15 -4.57 -12.47
CA GLY A 407 13.70 -4.51 -12.31
C GLY A 407 12.95 -5.30 -13.38
N LEU A 408 13.45 -5.33 -14.62
CA LEU A 408 12.89 -6.17 -15.69
C LEU A 408 13.05 -7.67 -15.41
N GLN A 409 14.18 -8.06 -14.79
CA GLN A 409 14.40 -9.44 -14.37
C GLN A 409 13.43 -9.83 -13.25
N CYS A 410 13.23 -8.96 -12.26
CA CYS A 410 12.25 -9.17 -11.20
C CYS A 410 10.82 -9.28 -11.75
N VAL A 411 10.42 -8.43 -12.69
CA VAL A 411 9.12 -8.52 -13.36
C VAL A 411 8.98 -9.84 -14.12
N SER A 412 10.05 -10.30 -14.78
CA SER A 412 10.05 -11.61 -15.47
C SER A 412 9.85 -12.77 -14.49
N VAL A 413 10.56 -12.78 -13.35
CA VAL A 413 10.38 -13.78 -12.28
C VAL A 413 8.96 -13.74 -11.73
N MET A 414 8.42 -12.54 -11.48
CA MET A 414 7.04 -12.36 -11.06
C MET A 414 6.06 -12.99 -12.06
N LEU A 415 6.19 -12.69 -13.36
CA LEU A 415 5.30 -13.22 -14.40
C LEU A 415 5.39 -14.75 -14.50
N VAL A 416 6.60 -15.31 -14.52
CA VAL A 416 6.81 -16.77 -14.55
C VAL A 416 6.19 -17.44 -13.34
N ALA A 417 6.36 -16.87 -12.14
CA ALA A 417 5.79 -17.43 -10.92
C ALA A 417 4.25 -17.36 -10.93
N LEU A 418 3.64 -16.27 -11.41
CA LEU A 418 2.18 -16.15 -11.55
C LEU A 418 1.62 -17.17 -12.57
N VAL A 419 2.28 -17.32 -13.72
CA VAL A 419 1.91 -18.31 -14.75
C VAL A 419 2.04 -19.73 -14.19
N GLY A 420 3.13 -20.03 -13.49
CA GLY A 420 3.33 -21.33 -12.84
C GLY A 420 2.25 -21.63 -11.79
N ALA A 421 1.93 -20.66 -10.93
CA ALA A 421 0.87 -20.80 -9.92
C ALA A 421 -0.49 -21.09 -10.59
N ARG A 422 -0.79 -20.39 -11.69
CA ARG A 422 -2.03 -20.58 -12.45
C ARG A 422 -2.08 -21.91 -13.18
N ALA A 423 -0.95 -22.39 -13.71
CA ALA A 423 -0.83 -23.67 -14.41
C ALA A 423 -0.99 -24.85 -13.45
N LEU A 424 -0.48 -24.75 -12.23
CA LEU A 424 -0.65 -25.77 -11.17
C LEU A 424 -2.03 -25.77 -10.53
N ALA A 425 -2.78 -24.67 -10.65
CA ALA A 425 -4.15 -24.55 -10.17
C ALA A 425 -5.18 -25.16 -11.15
N ARG A 426 -5.00 -26.44 -11.47
CA ARG A 426 -5.92 -27.24 -12.29
C ARG A 426 -6.35 -28.44 -11.45
N ASP A 427 -7.49 -28.30 -10.81
CA ASP A 427 -8.23 -29.42 -10.24
C ASP A 427 -9.16 -30.03 -11.31
#